data_AF-A0A5R2MWB8-F1
#
_entry.id   AF-A0A5R2MWB8-F1
#
_cell.length_a   1.000
_cell.length_b   1.000
_cell.length_c   1.000
_cell.angle_alpha   90.00
_cell.angle_beta   90.00
_cell.angle_gamma   90.00
#
_symmetry.space_group_name_H-M   'P 1'
#
loop_
_entity.id
_entity.type
_entity.pdbx_description
1 polymer ?
#
loop_
_entity_poly.entity_id
_entity_poly.type
_entity_poly.pdbx_seq_one_letter_code
_entity_poly.pdbx_strand_id
1 'polypeptide(L)'
;HRFTFRATPVPGWSGVTNCVVLKVEVPRLLAYSWGDGTESDSGLKTVVTWSLTPEGVATRVRMEQSGFRPADERGYIGMGSGWPRILERLEQVTAKQA
;
A
#
# COMPACT_ATOMS: atom_id res chain seq x y z
N HIS A 1 11.32 -8.22 -7.27
CA HIS A 1 10.35 -7.97 -8.37
C HIS A 1 10.00 -6.48 -8.37
N ARG A 2 9.98 -5.80 -9.53
CA ARG A 2 9.65 -4.37 -9.65
C ARG A 2 8.32 -4.19 -10.36
N PHE A 3 7.51 -3.25 -9.90
CA PHE A 3 6.21 -2.95 -10.49
C PHE A 3 5.83 -1.49 -10.23
N THR A 4 4.75 -1.01 -10.86
CA THR A 4 4.26 0.36 -10.69
C THR A 4 2.76 0.39 -10.46
N PHE A 5 2.29 1.21 -9.53
CA PHE A 5 0.90 1.67 -9.52
C PHE A 5 0.74 2.90 -10.41
N ARG A 6 -0.44 3.05 -11.01
CA ARG A 6 -0.78 4.17 -11.89
C ARG A 6 -2.16 4.72 -11.56
N ALA A 7 -2.27 6.03 -11.48
CA ALA A 7 -3.52 6.76 -11.31
C ALA A 7 -3.45 8.10 -12.06
N THR A 8 -4.55 8.87 -12.03
CA THR A 8 -4.56 10.24 -12.54
C THR A 8 -3.55 11.09 -11.76
N PRO A 9 -2.62 11.79 -12.44
CA PRO A 9 -1.68 12.69 -11.77
C PRO A 9 -2.39 13.80 -11.01
N VAL A 10 -1.78 14.27 -9.92
CA VAL A 10 -2.26 15.41 -9.12
C VAL A 10 -1.09 16.32 -8.77
N PRO A 11 -1.33 17.59 -8.38
CA PRO A 11 -0.24 18.46 -7.96
C PRO A 11 0.65 17.82 -6.88
N GLY A 12 1.95 17.71 -7.16
CA GLY A 12 2.95 17.14 -6.27
C GLY A 12 3.16 15.62 -6.36
N TRP A 13 2.45 14.92 -7.26
CA TRP A 13 2.69 13.50 -7.56
C TRP A 13 2.41 13.17 -9.03
N SER A 14 3.34 12.46 -9.66
CA SER A 14 3.32 12.13 -11.09
C SER A 14 2.16 11.22 -11.54
N GLY A 15 1.38 10.67 -10.62
CA GLY A 15 0.38 9.62 -10.90
C GLY A 15 1.00 8.22 -11.00
N VAL A 16 2.32 8.09 -10.87
CA VAL A 16 3.04 6.82 -10.87
C VAL A 16 3.68 6.58 -9.50
N THR A 17 3.58 5.37 -8.96
CA THR A 17 4.32 4.95 -7.78
C THR A 17 5.20 3.78 -8.15
N ASN A 18 6.52 3.93 -8.07
CA ASN A 18 7.46 2.84 -8.29
C ASN A 18 7.55 1.98 -7.02
N CYS A 19 7.46 0.67 -7.23
CA CYS A 19 7.43 -0.30 -6.15
C CYS A 19 8.43 -1.43 -6.41
N VAL A 20 8.98 -1.96 -5.33
CA VAL A 20 9.83 -3.15 -5.33
C VAL A 20 9.30 -4.09 -4.27
N VAL A 21 9.06 -5.34 -4.63
CA VAL A 21 8.77 -6.41 -3.66
C VAL A 21 10.00 -6.62 -2.79
N LEU A 22 9.83 -6.45 -1.49
CA LEU A 22 10.88 -6.55 -0.47
C LEU A 22 10.85 -7.90 0.24
N LYS A 23 9.66 -8.43 0.53
CA LYS A 23 9.50 -9.69 1.26
C LYS A 23 8.23 -10.43 0.85
N VAL A 24 8.32 -11.75 0.74
CA VAL A 24 7.18 -12.65 0.52
C VAL A 24 7.35 -13.87 1.43
N GLU A 25 6.34 -14.16 2.22
CA GLU A 25 6.20 -15.42 2.97
C GLU A 25 4.83 -15.99 2.65
N VAL A 26 4.75 -17.02 1.80
CA VAL A 26 3.46 -17.54 1.35
C VAL A 26 2.80 -18.39 2.46
N PRO A 27 1.49 -18.24 2.75
CA PRO A 27 0.54 -17.21 2.32
C PRO A 27 0.37 -16.10 3.37
N ARG A 28 1.38 -15.82 4.20
CA ARG A 28 1.26 -15.04 5.44
C ARG A 28 1.66 -13.57 5.31
N LEU A 29 2.61 -13.22 4.44
CA LEU A 29 3.18 -11.87 4.39
C LEU A 29 3.59 -11.45 2.98
N LEU A 30 3.29 -10.20 2.66
CA LEU A 30 3.81 -9.49 1.49
C LEU A 30 4.24 -8.08 1.91
N ALA A 31 5.50 -7.72 1.66
CA ALA A 31 5.99 -6.36 1.86
C ALA A 31 6.60 -5.81 0.57
N TYR A 32 6.31 -4.55 0.26
CA TYR A 32 6.87 -3.84 -0.89
C TYR A 32 7.11 -2.36 -0.58
N SER A 33 8.06 -1.75 -1.30
CA SER A 33 8.29 -0.32 -1.24
C SER A 33 7.14 0.45 -1.90
N TRP A 34 6.91 1.67 -1.42
CA TRP A 34 5.99 2.63 -1.99
C TRP A 34 6.72 3.95 -2.23
N GLY A 35 6.97 4.22 -3.50
CA GLY A 35 7.79 5.34 -3.96
C GLY A 35 9.28 5.00 -3.95
N ASP A 36 10.02 5.53 -4.91
CA ASP A 36 11.49 5.55 -4.92
C ASP A 36 12.06 6.97 -4.69
N GLY A 37 11.16 7.93 -4.47
CA GLY A 37 11.42 9.33 -4.15
C GLY A 37 11.63 10.21 -5.37
N THR A 38 11.39 9.71 -6.58
CA THR A 38 11.47 10.49 -7.81
C THR A 38 10.09 10.93 -8.31
N GLU A 39 9.03 10.34 -7.76
CA GLU A 39 7.68 10.45 -8.32
C GLU A 39 6.80 11.49 -7.61
N SER A 40 7.23 11.98 -6.45
CA SER A 40 6.54 13.01 -5.65
C SER A 40 7.50 14.12 -5.22
N ASP A 41 6.97 15.33 -5.06
CA ASP A 41 7.76 16.50 -4.64
C ASP A 41 8.39 16.31 -3.24
N SER A 42 7.74 15.53 -2.38
CA SER A 42 8.27 15.19 -1.05
C SER A 42 9.40 14.15 -1.09
N GLY A 43 9.62 13.50 -2.23
CA GLY A 43 10.51 12.35 -2.36
C GLY A 43 10.08 11.19 -1.47
N LEU A 44 8.79 10.87 -1.45
CA LEU A 44 8.19 9.87 -0.56
C LEU A 44 8.81 8.49 -0.76
N LYS A 45 9.21 7.86 0.35
CA LYS A 45 9.73 6.48 0.38
C LYS A 45 9.19 5.80 1.62
N THR A 46 8.30 4.83 1.44
CA THR A 46 7.67 4.09 2.53
C THR A 46 7.62 2.60 2.20
N VAL A 47 7.20 1.79 3.15
CA VAL A 47 6.99 0.35 2.97
C VAL A 47 5.55 0.01 3.30
N VAL A 48 4.90 -0.74 2.42
CA VAL A 48 3.58 -1.32 2.67
C VAL A 48 3.79 -2.79 3.01
N THR A 49 3.21 -3.22 4.13
CA THR A 49 3.24 -4.61 4.61
C THR A 49 1.82 -5.12 4.79
N TRP A 50 1.54 -6.25 4.16
CA TRP A 50 0.32 -7.03 4.32
C TRP A 50 0.63 -8.28 5.14
N SER A 51 -0.17 -8.51 6.18
CA SER A 51 -0.08 -9.69 7.04
C SER A 51 -1.42 -10.40 7.08
N LEU A 52 -1.41 -11.71 6.80
CA LEU A 52 -2.59 -12.57 6.76
C LEU A 52 -2.54 -13.56 7.94
N THR A 53 -3.54 -13.48 8.82
CA THR A 53 -3.71 -14.41 9.94
C THR A 53 -5.00 -15.21 9.74
N PRO A 54 -4.95 -16.55 9.61
CA PRO A 54 -6.15 -17.36 9.62
C PRO A 54 -6.91 -17.20 10.93
N GLU A 55 -8.22 -17.01 10.83
CA GLU A 55 -9.16 -16.93 11.95
C GLU A 55 -10.37 -17.83 11.65
N GLY A 56 -10.18 -19.14 11.85
CA GLY A 56 -11.18 -20.15 11.52
C GLY A 56 -11.44 -20.22 10.01
N VAL A 57 -12.69 -19.96 9.61
CA VAL A 57 -13.10 -19.87 8.19
C VAL A 57 -12.78 -18.51 7.55
N ALA A 58 -12.36 -17.53 8.36
CA ALA A 58 -12.00 -16.19 7.91
C ALA A 58 -10.48 -16.00 7.89
N THR A 59 -10.04 -14.89 7.29
CA THR A 59 -8.64 -14.42 7.36
C THR A 59 -8.65 -12.98 7.84
N ARG A 60 -7.97 -12.70 8.95
CA ARG A 60 -7.68 -11.34 9.37
C ARG A 60 -6.56 -10.78 8.50
N VAL A 61 -6.87 -9.69 7.81
CA VAL A 61 -5.94 -8.92 7.00
C VAL A 61 -5.49 -7.70 7.81
N ARG A 62 -4.18 -7.54 8.00
CA ARG A 62 -3.59 -6.29 8.48
C ARG A 62 -2.76 -5.68 7.37
N MET A 63 -3.04 -4.43 7.05
CA MET A 63 -2.20 -3.60 6.18
C MET A 63 -1.56 -2.52 7.04
N GLU A 64 -0.26 -2.32 6.87
CA GLU A 64 0.50 -1.26 7.49
C GLU A 64 1.35 -0.55 6.43
N GLN A 65 1.35 0.78 6.44
CA GLN A 65 2.34 1.57 5.70
C GLN A 65 3.21 2.35 6.68
N SER A 66 4.52 2.15 6.62
CA SER A 66 5.49 2.73 7.56
C SER A 66 6.65 3.42 6.85
N GLY A 67 7.39 4.26 7.58
CA GLY A 67 8.53 5.02 7.06
C GLY A 67 8.22 6.47 6.66
N PHE A 68 7.03 6.98 6.96
CA PHE A 68 6.70 8.38 6.76
C PHE A 68 7.62 9.28 7.61
N ARG A 69 8.21 10.30 6.99
CA ARG A 69 9.00 11.33 7.66
C ARG A 69 8.10 12.54 7.98
N PRO A 70 8.54 13.49 8.82
CA PRO A 70 7.78 14.72 9.05
C PRO A 70 7.42 15.48 7.76
N ALA A 71 8.28 15.45 6.74
CA ALA A 71 8.02 16.06 5.43
C ALA A 71 6.93 15.34 4.60
N ASP A 72 6.53 14.12 5.00
CA ASP A 72 5.57 13.29 4.28
C ASP A 72 4.13 13.42 4.85
N GLU A 73 3.86 14.43 5.68
CA GLU A 73 2.57 14.62 6.38
C GLU A 73 1.36 14.55 5.43
N ARG A 74 1.42 15.23 4.28
CA ARG A 74 0.35 15.18 3.27
C ARG A 74 0.12 13.76 2.75
N GLY A 75 1.21 13.03 2.52
CA GLY A 75 1.16 11.62 2.10
C GLY A 75 0.55 10.74 3.18
N TYR A 76 0.95 10.93 4.45
CA TYR A 76 0.41 10.20 5.59
C TYR A 76 -1.10 10.41 5.74
N ILE A 77 -1.57 11.65 5.70
CA ILE A 77 -3.01 11.97 5.78
C ILE A 77 -3.76 11.38 4.58
N GLY A 78 -3.24 11.55 3.36
CA GLY A 78 -3.84 11.02 2.15
C GLY A 78 -3.99 9.51 2.20
N MET A 79 -2.93 8.79 2.54
CA MET A 79 -2.93 7.34 2.69
C MET A 79 -3.83 6.88 3.85
N GLY A 80 -3.88 7.63 4.96
CA GLY A 80 -4.76 7.35 6.10
C GLY A 80 -6.24 7.30 5.71
N SER A 81 -6.67 8.11 4.73
CA SER A 81 -8.03 8.05 4.17
C SER A 81 -8.18 7.07 3.00
N GLY A 82 -7.10 6.81 2.26
CA GLY A 82 -7.11 5.95 1.07
C GLY A 82 -7.16 4.47 1.41
N TRP A 83 -6.36 4.02 2.38
CA TRP A 83 -6.26 2.60 2.74
C TRP A 83 -7.56 1.98 3.26
N PRO A 84 -8.34 2.63 4.14
CA PRO A 84 -9.65 2.10 4.55
C PRO A 84 -10.55 1.77 3.36
N ARG A 85 -10.62 2.65 2.35
CA ARG A 85 -11.40 2.42 1.13
C ARG A 85 -10.89 1.24 0.30
N ILE A 86 -9.58 0.99 0.31
CA ILE A 86 -9.00 -0.17 -0.37
C ILE A 86 -9.35 -1.47 0.37
N LEU A 87 -9.32 -1.46 1.70
CA LEU A 87 -9.72 -2.61 2.51
C LEU A 87 -11.21 -2.95 2.32
N GLU A 88 -12.10 -1.95 2.29
CA GLU A 88 -13.52 -2.15 1.97
C GLU A 88 -13.71 -2.79 0.58
N ARG A 89 -12.96 -2.34 -0.43
CA ARG A 89 -13.02 -2.92 -1.78
C ARG A 89 -12.45 -4.34 -1.83
N LEU A 90 -11.41 -4.61 -1.04
CA LEU A 90 -10.83 -5.95 -0.94
C LEU A 90 -11.89 -6.95 -0.44
N GLU A 91 -12.64 -6.59 0.60
CA GLU A 91 -13.76 -7.39 1.10
C GLU A 91 -14.82 -7.66 0.03
N GLN A 92 -15.16 -6.65 -0.79
CA GLN A 92 -16.13 -6.82 -1.88
C GLN A 92 -15.64 -7.76 -2.98
N VAL A 93 -14.34 -7.73 -3.30
CA VAL A 93 -13.76 -8.61 -4.32
C VAL A 93 -13.69 -10.05 -3.81
N THR A 94 -13.30 -10.27 -2.56
CA THR A 94 -13.22 -11.62 -1.98
C THR A 94 -14.61 -12.23 -1.75
N ALA A 95 -15.61 -11.42 -1.39
CA ALA A 95 -17.00 -11.88 -1.28
C ALA A 95 -17.60 -12.36 -2.60
N LYS A 96 -17.15 -11.81 -3.74
CA LYS A 96 -17.59 -12.25 -5.09
C LYS A 96 -16.90 -13.53 -5.56
N GLN A 97 -15.85 -13.97 -4.88
CA GLN A 97 -15.11 -15.18 -5.21
C GLN A 97 -15.54 -16.40 -4.38
N ALA A 98 -16.49 -16.22 -3.46
CA ALA A 98 -17.09 -17.27 -2.64
C ALA A 98 -18.32 -17.90 -3.31
#